data_AF-A0A847YA39-F1
#
_entry.id   AF-A0A847YA39-F1
#
_cell.length_a   1.000
_cell.length_b   1.000
_cell.length_c   1.000
_cell.angle_alpha   90.00
_cell.angle_beta   90.00
_cell.angle_gamma   90.00
#
_symmetry.space_group_name_H-M   'P 1'
#
loop_
_entity.id
_entity.type
_entity.pdbx_description
1 polymer ?
#
loop_
_entity_poly.entity_id
_entity_poly.type
_entity_poly.pdbx_seq_one_letter_code
_entity_poly.pdbx_strand_id
1 'polypeptide(L)'
;MGVYFHYANLTKRERFAVNSLGGGIKFSALGRTLAARAFHLLMVSMGEFGRTTSAPMGPGHWAADSIAIVGDDLVPDWEGFKNDFTDIEADVIVLVFNADGFEEIGAAAAKDDALFMQLCYLVSTRQAMRLEPHMRERFGTNFLQRYKDLCRDRTWFVPKDLVAQQGTTC
;
A
#
# COMPACT_ATOMS: atom_id res chain seq x y z
N MET A 1 -16.21 13.99 8.12
CA MET A 1 -15.57 12.76 7.61
C MET A 1 -15.24 12.99 6.15
N GLY A 2 -14.07 12.57 5.69
CA GLY A 2 -13.73 12.59 4.26
C GLY A 2 -14.18 11.29 3.59
N VAL A 3 -14.54 11.37 2.31
CA VAL A 3 -14.81 10.21 1.47
C VAL A 3 -13.47 9.64 0.99
N TYR A 4 -13.30 8.33 1.10
CA TYR A 4 -12.13 7.62 0.61
C TYR A 4 -12.47 6.83 -0.65
N PHE A 5 -11.56 6.88 -1.62
CA PHE A 5 -11.71 6.17 -2.88
C PHE A 5 -10.72 5.02 -2.96
N HIS A 6 -11.16 3.93 -3.58
CA HIS A 6 -10.39 2.72 -3.78
C HIS A 6 -10.41 2.33 -5.25
N TYR A 7 -9.27 1.84 -5.75
CA TYR A 7 -9.25 1.04 -6.97
C TYR A 7 -9.62 -0.39 -6.60
N ALA A 8 -10.63 -0.95 -7.26
CA ALA A 8 -11.10 -2.31 -7.00
C ALA A 8 -11.13 -3.12 -8.29
N ASN A 9 -10.45 -4.27 -8.28
CA ASN A 9 -10.57 -5.29 -9.31
C ASN A 9 -11.71 -6.24 -8.93
N LEU A 10 -12.82 -6.14 -9.67
CA LEU A 10 -14.03 -6.91 -9.43
C LEU A 10 -13.87 -8.37 -9.84
N THR A 11 -13.02 -8.67 -10.83
CA THR A 11 -12.73 -10.04 -11.27
C THR A 11 -11.96 -10.82 -10.21
N LYS A 12 -10.88 -10.24 -9.69
CA LYS A 12 -9.97 -10.89 -8.72
C LYS A 12 -10.35 -10.64 -7.27
N ARG A 13 -11.30 -9.73 -7.01
CA ARG A 13 -11.71 -9.31 -5.67
C ARG A 13 -10.51 -8.76 -4.89
N GLU A 14 -9.77 -7.85 -5.51
CA GLU A 14 -8.60 -7.16 -4.93
C GLU A 14 -8.87 -5.65 -4.87
N ARG A 15 -8.36 -4.97 -3.85
CA ARG A 15 -8.49 -3.51 -3.69
C ARG A 15 -7.25 -2.86 -3.10
N PHE A 16 -7.05 -1.58 -3.39
CA PHE A 16 -6.16 -0.69 -2.64
C PHE A 16 -6.68 0.74 -2.70
N ALA A 17 -6.28 1.59 -1.75
CA ALA A 17 -6.76 2.96 -1.67
C ALA A 17 -6.08 3.86 -2.73
N VAL A 18 -6.81 4.85 -3.23
CA VAL A 18 -6.28 5.81 -4.22
C VAL A 18 -5.19 6.71 -3.61
N ASN A 19 -5.07 6.74 -2.28
CA ASN A 19 -4.02 7.44 -1.53
C ASN A 19 -3.01 6.49 -0.86
N SER A 20 -2.99 5.20 -1.21
CA SER A 20 -2.12 4.18 -0.60
C SER A 20 -0.62 4.47 -0.61
N LEU A 21 -0.16 5.31 -1.53
CA LEU A 21 1.24 5.73 -1.64
C LEU A 21 1.41 7.22 -1.35
N GLY A 22 0.57 7.75 -0.46
CA GLY A 22 0.58 9.15 -0.05
C GLY A 22 -0.27 10.05 -0.95
N GLY A 23 -0.89 11.04 -0.33
CA GLY A 23 -1.75 12.02 -1.00
C GLY A 23 -2.89 12.46 -0.11
N GLY A 24 -2.99 13.77 0.15
CA GLY A 24 -4.04 14.32 1.00
C GLY A 24 -5.45 14.12 0.42
N ILE A 25 -6.43 13.92 1.30
CA ILE A 25 -7.85 13.61 1.00
C ILE A 25 -8.49 14.56 -0.03
N LYS A 26 -7.99 15.80 -0.14
CA LYS A 26 -8.57 16.85 -1.00
C LYS A 26 -8.00 16.93 -2.42
N PHE A 27 -6.85 16.31 -2.71
CA PHE A 27 -6.16 16.43 -4.01
C PHE A 27 -5.81 15.08 -4.66
N SER A 28 -6.02 13.96 -3.96
CA SER A 28 -5.65 12.61 -4.42
C SER A 28 -6.59 11.99 -5.46
N ALA A 29 -7.75 12.58 -5.72
CA ALA A 29 -8.72 12.06 -6.69
C ALA A 29 -8.33 12.26 -8.17
N LEU A 30 -7.25 13.00 -8.47
CA LEU A 30 -6.84 13.32 -9.85
C LEU A 30 -5.41 12.87 -10.16
N GLY A 31 -5.27 11.60 -10.55
CA GLY A 31 -4.42 11.13 -11.65
C GLY A 31 -2.89 11.27 -11.61
N ARG A 32 -2.29 11.94 -10.62
CA ARG A 32 -0.83 12.14 -10.52
C ARG A 32 -0.26 11.73 -9.16
N THR A 33 -0.79 10.66 -8.58
CA THR A 33 -0.28 10.07 -7.33
C THR A 33 0.52 8.81 -7.63
N LEU A 34 1.38 8.40 -6.69
CA LEU A 34 2.07 7.11 -6.77
C LEU A 34 1.10 5.93 -6.81
N ALA A 35 -0.09 6.07 -6.22
CA ALA A 35 -1.17 5.09 -6.35
C ALA A 35 -1.76 5.05 -7.77
N ALA A 36 -1.92 6.19 -8.46
CA ALA A 36 -2.30 6.21 -9.87
C ALA A 36 -1.20 5.58 -10.76
N ARG A 37 0.07 5.77 -10.40
CA ARG A 37 1.19 5.07 -11.06
C ARG A 37 1.15 3.56 -10.80
N ALA A 38 0.91 3.12 -9.57
CA ALA A 38 0.70 1.71 -9.24
C ALA A 38 -0.45 1.11 -10.05
N PHE A 39 -1.58 1.82 -10.12
CA PHE A 39 -2.72 1.44 -10.93
C PHE A 39 -2.35 1.28 -12.40
N HIS A 40 -1.63 2.26 -12.97
CA HIS A 40 -1.13 2.17 -14.34
C HIS A 40 -0.23 0.95 -14.56
N LEU A 41 0.68 0.65 -13.63
CA LEU A 41 1.53 -0.54 -13.70
C LEU A 41 0.70 -1.82 -13.68
N LEU A 42 -0.33 -1.91 -12.82
CA LEU A 42 -1.24 -3.07 -12.78
C LEU A 42 -2.02 -3.25 -14.09
N MET A 43 -2.28 -2.17 -14.84
CA MET A 43 -3.04 -2.20 -16.10
C MET A 43 -2.18 -2.47 -17.33
N VAL A 44 -0.96 -1.92 -17.37
CA VAL A 44 -0.11 -2.01 -18.55
C VAL A 44 0.73 -3.28 -18.49
N SER A 45 0.41 -4.21 -19.40
CA SER A 45 1.26 -5.37 -19.65
C SER A 45 2.50 -4.93 -20.42
N MET A 46 3.69 -5.17 -19.86
CA MET A 46 4.96 -4.98 -20.56
C MET A 46 5.23 -6.19 -21.47
N GLY A 47 4.56 -6.25 -22.61
CA GLY A 47 4.88 -7.19 -23.70
C GLY A 47 4.26 -8.60 -23.61
N GLU A 48 4.13 -9.22 -24.77
CA GLU A 48 3.37 -10.43 -25.12
C GLU A 48 3.79 -11.70 -24.38
N PHE A 49 3.26 -11.99 -23.19
CA PHE A 49 3.14 -13.39 -22.76
C PHE A 49 1.86 -13.58 -21.98
N GLY A 50 1.00 -14.47 -22.47
CA GLY A 50 -0.16 -14.98 -21.75
C GLY A 50 0.26 -15.33 -20.32
N ARG A 51 -0.30 -14.61 -19.36
CA ARG A 51 0.02 -14.81 -17.95
C ARG A 51 -0.48 -16.18 -17.52
N THR A 52 0.46 -17.09 -17.28
CA THR A 52 0.23 -18.26 -16.45
C THR A 52 -0.07 -17.79 -15.02
N THR A 53 -1.09 -18.39 -14.44
CA THR A 53 -1.92 -17.87 -13.34
C THR A 53 -1.28 -17.93 -11.94
N SER A 54 0.03 -17.77 -11.79
CA SER A 54 0.68 -17.93 -10.47
C SER A 54 1.86 -17.00 -10.18
N ALA A 55 2.10 -15.95 -10.96
CA ALA A 55 3.21 -15.03 -10.71
C ALA A 55 2.90 -14.03 -9.57
N PRO A 56 3.91 -13.57 -8.81
CA PRO A 56 3.78 -12.49 -7.82
C PRO A 56 3.21 -11.22 -8.46
N MET A 57 2.60 -10.35 -7.64
CA MET A 57 2.01 -9.09 -8.11
C MET A 57 3.02 -8.30 -8.97
N GLY A 58 2.63 -7.98 -10.21
CA GLY A 58 3.54 -7.43 -11.23
C GLY A 58 2.81 -6.68 -12.34
N PRO A 59 3.53 -5.96 -13.23
CA PRO A 59 2.92 -5.10 -14.24
C PRO A 59 1.98 -5.84 -15.20
N GLY A 60 0.73 -5.38 -15.33
CA GLY A 60 -0.34 -6.06 -16.07
C GLY A 60 -1.13 -7.09 -15.25
N HIS A 61 -1.03 -7.09 -13.92
CA HIS A 61 -1.78 -8.04 -13.05
C HIS A 61 -3.28 -7.88 -13.13
N TRP A 62 -3.74 -6.67 -13.44
CA TRP A 62 -5.14 -6.35 -13.65
C TRP A 62 -5.48 -6.18 -15.14
N ALA A 63 -4.56 -6.53 -16.04
CA ALA A 63 -4.81 -6.44 -17.46
C ALA A 63 -5.98 -7.36 -17.86
N ALA A 64 -6.94 -6.81 -18.59
CA ALA A 64 -8.18 -7.46 -19.02
C ALA A 64 -9.19 -7.79 -17.91
N ASP A 65 -8.98 -7.31 -16.67
CA ASP A 65 -9.96 -7.47 -15.59
C ASP A 65 -11.02 -6.36 -15.57
N SER A 66 -12.14 -6.62 -14.89
CA SER A 66 -13.18 -5.62 -14.62
C SER A 66 -12.79 -4.81 -13.40
N ILE A 67 -12.72 -3.49 -13.54
CA ILE A 67 -12.16 -2.60 -12.52
C ILE A 67 -13.06 -1.39 -12.34
N ALA A 68 -13.22 -0.97 -11.08
CA ALA A 68 -13.98 0.21 -10.70
C ALA A 68 -13.19 1.09 -9.72
N ILE A 69 -13.55 2.37 -9.70
CA ILE A 69 -13.23 3.27 -8.58
C ILE A 69 -14.45 3.28 -7.66
N VAL A 70 -14.23 2.93 -6.40
CA VAL A 70 -15.30 2.75 -5.42
C VAL A 70 -15.06 3.70 -4.25
N GLY A 71 -16.07 4.51 -3.91
CA GLY A 71 -16.08 5.36 -2.71
C GLY A 71 -16.65 4.60 -1.51
N ASP A 72 -16.08 4.81 -0.33
CA ASP A 72 -16.53 4.17 0.91
C ASP A 72 -17.96 4.59 1.31
N ASP A 73 -18.36 5.82 1.00
CA ASP A 73 -19.71 6.36 1.23
C ASP A 73 -20.77 5.90 0.22
N LEU A 74 -20.34 5.43 -0.97
CA LEU A 74 -21.21 4.97 -2.05
C LEU A 74 -21.57 3.48 -1.95
N VAL A 75 -20.91 2.72 -1.07
CA VAL A 75 -21.15 1.29 -0.90
C VAL A 75 -22.03 1.06 0.33
N PRO A 76 -23.28 0.59 0.16
CA PRO A 76 -24.07 0.08 1.26
C PRO A 76 -23.33 -1.11 1.88
N ASP A 77 -23.07 -1.06 3.18
CA ASP A 77 -22.22 -2.03 3.90
C ASP A 77 -20.75 -2.08 3.41
N TRP A 78 -20.05 -0.96 3.59
CA TRP A 78 -18.61 -0.86 3.35
C TRP A 78 -17.80 -1.96 4.06
N GLU A 79 -18.18 -2.36 5.27
CA GLU A 79 -17.44 -3.40 6.01
C GLU A 79 -17.57 -4.77 5.33
N GLY A 80 -18.76 -5.13 4.86
CA GLY A 80 -18.97 -6.31 4.02
C GLY A 80 -18.09 -6.27 2.77
N PHE A 81 -18.12 -5.15 2.03
CA PHE A 81 -17.25 -4.97 0.86
C PHE A 81 -15.76 -5.08 1.19
N LYS A 82 -15.32 -4.47 2.30
CA LYS A 82 -13.92 -4.49 2.73
C LYS A 82 -13.42 -5.90 3.02
N ASN A 83 -14.28 -6.75 3.57
CA ASN A 83 -13.98 -8.15 3.88
C ASN A 83 -14.04 -9.06 2.63
N ASP A 84 -14.86 -8.69 1.66
CA ASP A 84 -15.05 -9.39 0.39
C ASP A 84 -13.88 -9.22 -0.60
N PHE A 85 -13.06 -8.19 -0.40
CA PHE A 85 -11.94 -7.84 -1.27
C PHE A 85 -10.62 -7.94 -0.50
N THR A 86 -9.66 -8.65 -1.09
CA THR A 86 -8.28 -8.71 -0.60
C THR A 86 -7.63 -7.33 -0.69
N ASP A 87 -7.09 -6.86 0.43
CA ASP A 87 -6.30 -5.63 0.46
C ASP A 87 -4.88 -5.92 -0.06
N ILE A 88 -4.55 -5.32 -1.21
CA ILE A 88 -3.26 -5.51 -1.89
C ILE A 88 -2.31 -4.32 -1.69
N GLU A 89 -2.59 -3.44 -0.74
CA GLU A 89 -1.84 -2.19 -0.54
C GLU A 89 -0.32 -2.42 -0.35
N ALA A 90 0.04 -3.42 0.44
CA ALA A 90 1.44 -3.81 0.65
C ALA A 90 2.12 -4.21 -0.66
N ASP A 91 1.45 -5.01 -1.47
CA ASP A 91 1.99 -5.52 -2.74
C ASP A 91 2.13 -4.40 -3.77
N VAL A 92 1.21 -3.44 -3.82
CA VAL A 92 1.32 -2.29 -4.74
C VAL A 92 2.42 -1.32 -4.34
N ILE A 93 2.72 -1.15 -3.04
CA ILE A 93 3.89 -0.39 -2.58
C ILE A 93 5.18 -1.04 -3.09
N VAL A 94 5.28 -2.37 -2.96
CA VAL A 94 6.43 -3.13 -3.44
C VAL A 94 6.54 -3.09 -4.97
N LEU A 95 5.41 -3.14 -5.68
CA LEU A 95 5.36 -3.00 -7.14
C LEU A 95 5.96 -1.67 -7.60
N VAL A 96 5.53 -0.55 -7.02
CA VAL A 96 6.06 0.78 -7.39
C VAL A 96 7.54 0.89 -7.01
N PHE A 97 7.93 0.41 -5.83
CA PHE A 97 9.34 0.41 -5.43
C PHE A 97 10.22 -0.36 -6.42
N ASN A 98 9.78 -1.53 -6.88
CA ASN A 98 10.55 -2.34 -7.83
C ASN A 98 10.59 -1.73 -9.23
N ALA A 99 9.54 -1.01 -9.65
CA ALA A 99 9.45 -0.41 -10.97
C ALA A 99 10.17 0.94 -11.06
N ASP A 100 9.98 1.81 -10.08
CA ASP A 100 10.35 3.22 -10.14
C ASP A 100 11.42 3.60 -9.09
N GLY A 101 11.77 2.69 -8.17
CA GLY A 101 12.75 2.91 -7.10
C GLY A 101 12.17 3.58 -5.86
N PHE A 102 13.06 3.99 -4.94
CA PHE A 102 12.65 4.49 -3.62
C PHE A 102 12.35 5.99 -3.56
N GLU A 103 12.99 6.82 -4.38
CA GLU A 103 13.04 8.28 -4.20
C GLU A 103 11.67 8.92 -3.99
N GLU A 104 10.72 8.68 -4.90
CA GLU A 104 9.38 9.27 -4.83
C GLU A 104 8.57 8.73 -3.64
N ILE A 105 8.64 7.41 -3.38
CA ILE A 105 7.97 6.79 -2.23
C ILE A 105 8.53 7.35 -0.92
N GLY A 106 9.85 7.49 -0.81
CA GLY A 106 10.53 8.06 0.36
C GLY A 106 10.21 9.55 0.55
N ALA A 107 10.09 10.31 -0.55
CA ALA A 107 9.69 11.70 -0.51
C ALA A 107 8.23 11.86 -0.06
N ALA A 108 7.33 10.98 -0.49
CA ALA A 108 5.95 10.93 -0.03
C ALA A 108 5.86 10.54 1.46
N ALA A 109 6.57 9.48 1.87
CA ALA A 109 6.60 9.00 3.25
C ALA A 109 7.19 10.02 4.23
N ALA A 110 8.10 10.90 3.78
CA ALA A 110 8.59 12.00 4.61
C ALA A 110 7.51 13.03 4.99
N LYS A 111 6.39 13.06 4.26
CA LYS A 111 5.28 14.00 4.46
C LYS A 111 4.00 13.31 4.96
N ASP A 112 3.97 11.99 4.99
CA ASP A 112 2.81 11.18 5.33
C ASP A 112 3.22 10.08 6.32
N ASP A 113 2.87 10.28 7.59
CA ASP A 113 3.18 9.33 8.65
C ASP A 113 2.54 7.95 8.40
N ALA A 114 1.36 7.88 7.75
CA ALA A 114 0.70 6.60 7.48
C ALA A 114 1.53 5.77 6.50
N LEU A 115 1.97 6.38 5.39
CA LEU A 115 2.86 5.73 4.44
C LEU A 115 4.21 5.38 5.07
N PHE A 116 4.80 6.28 5.86
CA PHE A 116 6.03 5.99 6.60
C PHE A 116 5.88 4.74 7.49
N MET A 117 4.80 4.66 8.27
CA MET A 117 4.52 3.53 9.15
C MET A 117 4.33 2.23 8.35
N GLN A 118 3.67 2.30 7.20
CA GLN A 118 3.50 1.14 6.32
C GLN A 118 4.83 0.65 5.74
N LEU A 119 5.71 1.54 5.28
CA LEU A 119 7.06 1.15 4.83
C LEU A 119 7.87 0.50 5.96
N CYS A 120 7.76 1.04 7.18
CA CYS A 120 8.41 0.45 8.35
C CYS A 120 7.88 -0.95 8.66
N TYR A 121 6.56 -1.14 8.57
CA TYR A 121 5.90 -2.43 8.75
C TYR A 121 6.37 -3.47 7.71
N LEU A 122 6.49 -3.07 6.43
CA LEU A 122 7.00 -3.94 5.37
C LEU A 122 8.44 -4.39 5.63
N VAL A 123 9.26 -3.51 6.23
CA VAL A 123 10.63 -3.83 6.64
C VAL A 123 10.62 -4.75 7.87
N SER A 124 9.87 -4.42 8.92
CA SER A 124 9.86 -5.16 10.18
C SER A 124 9.33 -6.59 10.03
N THR A 125 8.34 -6.78 9.15
CA THR A 125 7.76 -8.09 8.81
C THR A 125 8.53 -8.84 7.74
N ARG A 126 9.66 -8.28 7.25
CA ARG A 126 10.50 -8.84 6.19
C ARG A 126 9.80 -9.04 4.85
N GLN A 127 8.65 -8.42 4.63
CA GLN A 127 7.93 -8.45 3.36
C GLN A 127 8.69 -7.73 2.24
N ALA A 128 9.48 -6.70 2.58
CA ALA A 128 10.28 -5.94 1.62
C ALA A 128 11.63 -5.52 2.20
N MET A 129 12.51 -6.48 2.53
CA MET A 129 13.83 -6.22 3.13
C MET A 129 14.71 -5.28 2.29
N ARG A 130 14.50 -5.22 0.96
CA ARG A 130 15.20 -4.30 0.06
C ARG A 130 14.92 -2.82 0.37
N LEU A 131 13.84 -2.49 1.07
CA LEU A 131 13.54 -1.12 1.50
C LEU A 131 14.45 -0.66 2.64
N GLU A 132 14.99 -1.59 3.46
CA GLU A 132 15.67 -1.23 4.71
C GLU A 132 16.87 -0.28 4.52
N PRO A 133 17.80 -0.52 3.56
CA PRO A 133 18.92 0.40 3.35
C PRO A 133 18.45 1.82 2.99
N HIS A 134 17.43 1.93 2.13
CA HIS A 134 16.86 3.21 1.72
C HIS A 134 16.13 3.91 2.87
N MET A 135 15.42 3.16 3.70
CA MET A 135 14.78 3.70 4.92
C MET A 135 15.82 4.25 5.89
N ARG A 136 16.94 3.55 6.10
CA ARG A 136 18.03 4.01 6.96
C ARG A 136 18.71 5.26 6.41
N GLU A 137 18.93 5.32 5.10
CA GLU A 137 19.53 6.47 4.43
C GLU A 137 18.65 7.72 4.55
N ARG A 138 17.34 7.58 4.29
CA ARG A 138 16.41 8.70 4.24
C ARG A 138 15.92 9.17 5.62
N PHE A 139 15.63 8.24 6.52
CA PHE A 139 14.97 8.52 7.81
C PHE A 139 15.90 8.30 9.02
N GLY A 140 17.16 7.93 8.77
CA GLY A 140 18.15 7.64 9.79
C GLY A 140 18.06 6.22 10.32
N THR A 141 19.11 5.78 11.02
CA THR A 141 19.25 4.42 11.55
C THR A 141 18.19 4.05 12.60
N ASN A 142 17.58 5.05 13.24
CA ASN A 142 16.58 4.88 14.30
C ASN A 142 15.12 4.92 13.79
N PHE A 143 14.88 4.82 12.49
CA PHE A 143 13.53 4.94 11.92
C PHE A 143 12.52 3.93 12.51
N LEU A 144 12.97 2.71 12.86
CA LEU A 144 12.12 1.71 13.52
C LEU A 144 11.71 2.11 14.95
N GLN A 145 12.50 2.92 15.65
CA GLN A 145 12.09 3.45 16.95
C GLN A 145 10.99 4.49 16.77
N ARG A 146 11.16 5.43 15.83
CA ARG A 146 10.11 6.38 15.46
C ARG A 146 8.82 5.68 15.06
N TYR A 147 8.91 4.58 14.30
CA TYR A 147 7.77 3.74 13.95
C TYR A 147 7.03 3.21 15.19
N LYS A 148 7.75 2.64 16.16
CA LYS A 148 7.16 2.15 17.42
C LYS A 148 6.46 3.27 18.19
N ASP A 149 7.08 4.45 18.25
CA ASP A 149 6.52 5.60 18.96
C ASP A 149 5.22 6.08 18.28
N LEU A 150 5.22 6.19 16.94
CA LEU A 150 4.02 6.53 16.17
C LEU A 150 2.89 5.51 16.32
N CYS A 151 3.21 4.21 16.40
CA CYS A 151 2.20 3.17 16.61
C CYS A 151 1.55 3.23 17.99
N ARG A 152 2.27 3.70 19.02
CA ARG A 152 1.70 3.89 20.36
C ARG A 152 0.71 5.06 20.39
N ASP A 153 1.03 6.12 19.66
CA ASP A 153 0.21 7.34 19.64
C ASP A 153 -1.02 7.21 18.72
N ARG A 154 -1.02 6.26 17.77
CA ARG A 154 -2.08 6.10 16.76
C ARG A 154 -2.78 4.74 16.86
N THR A 155 -3.87 4.70 17.61
CA THR A 155 -4.67 3.48 17.86
C THR A 155 -5.34 2.86 16.63
N TRP A 156 -5.42 3.59 15.51
CA TRP A 156 -6.03 3.09 14.26
C TRP A 156 -5.06 2.25 13.41
N PHE A 157 -3.75 2.29 13.71
CA PHE A 157 -2.75 1.47 13.06
C PHE A 157 -2.15 0.53 14.11
N VAL A 158 -2.66 -0.71 14.19
CA VAL A 158 -2.15 -1.74 15.10
C VAL A 158 -1.39 -2.78 14.28
N PRO A 159 -0.06 -2.70 14.22
CA PRO A 159 0.74 -3.61 13.44
C PRO A 159 0.81 -4.99 14.10
N LYS A 160 0.59 -6.06 13.32
CA LYS A 160 0.62 -7.43 13.85
C LYS A 160 1.99 -7.82 14.44
N ASP A 161 3.09 -7.22 13.96
CA ASP A 161 4.45 -7.41 14.46
C ASP A 161 4.68 -6.81 15.86
N LEU A 162 3.98 -5.73 16.21
CA LEU A 162 4.07 -5.14 17.55
C LEU A 162 3.19 -5.88 18.57
N VAL A 163 2.10 -6.49 18.13
CA VAL A 163 1.24 -7.34 18.97
C VAL A 163 1.96 -8.63 19.38
N ALA A 164 2.75 -9.22 18.47
CA ALA A 164 3.53 -10.43 18.74
C ALA A 164 4.61 -10.24 19.84
N GLN A 165 5.15 -9.03 20.01
CA GLN A 165 6.15 -8.74 21.05
C GLN A 165 5.56 -8.52 22.45
N GLN A 166 4.24 -8.32 22.57
CA GLN A 166 3.57 -8.18 23.87
C GLN A 166 3.05 -9.53 24.43
N GLY A 167 3.08 -10.59 23.62
CA GLY A 167 2.65 -11.94 24.01
C GLY A 167 3.75 -12.86 24.54
N THR A 168 4.98 -12.37 24.78
CA THR A 168 6.13 -13.18 25.23
C THR A 168 6.66 -12.73 26.60
N THR A 169 5.76 -12.61 27.57
CA THR A 169 6.09 -12.69 29.00
C THR A 169 5.19 -13.73 29.65
N CYS A 170 5.63 -14.99 29.57
CA CYS A 170 5.37 -16.03 30.56
C CYS A 170 6.71 -16.59 31.01
#